data_AF-A0A813MFR8-F1
#
_entry.id   AF-A0A813MFR8-F1
#
_cell.length_a   1.000
_cell.length_b   1.000
_cell.length_c   1.000
_cell.angle_alpha   90.00
_cell.angle_beta   90.00
_cell.angle_gamma   90.00
#
_symmetry.space_group_name_H-M   'P 1'
#
loop_
_entity.id
_entity.type
_entity.pdbx_description
1 polymer ?
#
loop_
_entity_poly.entity_id
_entity_poly.type
_entity_poly.pdbx_seq_one_letter_code
_entity_poly.pdbx_strand_id
1 'polypeptide(L)'
;MVIRTLAGMISVLGFEYLLPILKCIRIHDTCGVNNLHGMPGKISGIAGIIVASIDNRSGYLDHLTDQCLSGGISRSNSIQSAYQAAALGLTLGMVIVGGLITGVISRIPIFAQKDNDFVDEENWHLSENVHGIFSRNDSYADTSKYHSPTYL
;
A
#
# COMPACT_ATOMS: atom_id res chain seq x y z
N MET A 1 11.36 0.41 -18.76
CA MET A 1 10.67 1.71 -18.81
C MET A 1 9.16 1.55 -18.94
N VAL A 2 8.66 0.81 -19.93
CA VAL A 2 7.21 0.61 -20.18
C VAL A 2 6.41 0.20 -18.93
N ILE A 3 6.80 -0.88 -18.23
CA ILE A 3 6.06 -1.38 -17.03
C ILE A 3 5.96 -0.30 -15.94
N ARG A 4 7.04 0.48 -15.73
CA ARG A 4 7.07 1.53 -14.68
C ARG A 4 6.17 2.70 -15.04
N THR A 5 6.17 3.13 -16.30
CA THR A 5 5.29 4.21 -16.78
C THR A 5 3.81 3.80 -16.67
N LEU A 6 3.47 2.58 -17.10
CA LEU A 6 2.10 2.06 -16.96
C LEU A 6 1.67 1.97 -15.49
N ALA A 7 2.53 1.44 -14.63
CA ALA A 7 2.26 1.38 -13.19
C ALA A 7 2.09 2.77 -12.57
N GLY A 8 2.89 3.76 -12.99
CA GLY A 8 2.75 5.16 -12.58
C GLY A 8 1.41 5.77 -12.99
N MET A 9 0.97 5.57 -14.24
CA MET A 9 -0.35 6.03 -14.70
C MET A 9 -1.48 5.38 -13.89
N ILE A 10 -1.42 4.08 -13.66
CA ILE A 10 -2.41 3.35 -12.85
C ILE A 10 -2.42 3.87 -11.41
N SER A 11 -1.25 4.21 -10.85
CA SER A 11 -1.15 4.81 -9.52
C SER A 11 -1.91 6.13 -9.45
N VAL A 12 -1.65 7.06 -10.39
CA VAL A 12 -2.32 8.37 -10.45
C VAL A 12 -3.83 8.22 -10.62
N LEU A 13 -4.29 7.36 -11.52
CA LEU A 13 -5.73 7.08 -11.67
C LEU A 13 -6.33 6.46 -10.41
N GLY A 14 -5.57 5.65 -9.67
CA GLY A 14 -5.99 5.11 -8.38
C GLY A 14 -6.20 6.21 -7.32
N PHE A 15 -5.32 7.20 -7.27
CA PHE A 15 -5.50 8.34 -6.36
C PHE A 15 -6.79 9.11 -6.65
N GLU A 16 -7.10 9.36 -7.93
CA GLU A 16 -8.29 10.10 -8.33
C GLU A 16 -9.58 9.29 -8.13
N TYR A 17 -9.62 8.03 -8.59
CA TYR A 17 -10.86 7.27 -8.68
C TYR A 17 -11.01 6.17 -7.63
N LEU A 18 -9.92 5.55 -7.19
CA LEU A 18 -10.01 4.39 -6.28
C LEU A 18 -10.13 4.83 -4.81
N LEU A 19 -9.44 5.88 -4.38
CA LEU A 19 -9.58 6.40 -3.00
C LEU A 19 -11.01 6.76 -2.60
N PRO A 20 -11.80 7.50 -3.41
CA PRO A 20 -13.18 7.78 -3.04
C PRO A 20 -14.03 6.51 -2.94
N ILE A 21 -13.80 5.51 -3.81
CA ILE A 21 -14.51 4.22 -3.76
C ILE A 21 -14.15 3.44 -2.49
N LEU A 22 -12.87 3.37 -2.13
CA LEU A 22 -12.41 2.70 -0.91
C LEU A 22 -13.03 3.33 0.34
N LYS A 23 -13.12 4.66 0.37
CA LYS A 23 -13.81 5.40 1.44
C LYS A 23 -15.29 4.99 1.55
N CYS A 24 -15.99 4.84 0.42
CA CYS A 24 -17.39 4.40 0.41
C CYS A 24 -17.59 3.00 1.01
N ILE A 25 -16.61 2.10 0.88
CA ILE A 25 -16.65 0.75 1.47
C ILE A 25 -15.96 0.66 2.84
N ARG A 26 -15.73 1.81 3.50
CA ARG A 26 -15.10 1.92 4.83
C ARG A 26 -13.66 1.42 4.92
N ILE A 27 -12.93 1.38 3.79
CA ILE A 27 -11.50 1.14 3.76
C ILE A 27 -10.80 2.50 3.70
N HIS A 28 -10.28 2.95 4.84
CA HIS A 28 -9.56 4.21 4.94
C HIS A 28 -8.09 4.00 4.58
N ASP A 29 -7.68 4.54 3.44
CA ASP A 29 -6.28 4.56 2.99
C ASP A 29 -5.79 6.01 2.96
N THR A 30 -5.38 6.53 4.12
CA THR A 30 -5.04 7.94 4.34
C THR A 30 -4.00 8.48 3.35
N CYS A 31 -2.98 7.68 3.04
CA CYS A 31 -1.88 8.11 2.18
C CYS A 31 -1.97 7.50 0.77
N GLY A 32 -3.02 6.74 0.46
CA GLY A 32 -3.14 6.00 -0.80
C GLY A 32 -2.03 4.96 -0.99
N VAL A 33 -1.60 4.28 0.08
CA VAL A 33 -0.50 3.30 0.01
C VAL A 33 -0.85 2.13 -0.90
N ASN A 34 -2.12 1.77 -1.04
CA ASN A 34 -2.53 0.77 -2.02
C ASN A 34 -2.26 1.26 -3.45
N ASN A 35 -2.43 2.55 -3.73
CA ASN A 35 -2.22 3.11 -5.07
C ASN A 35 -0.75 3.34 -5.38
N LEU A 36 0.06 3.75 -4.40
CA LEU A 36 1.48 4.03 -4.58
C LEU A 36 2.36 2.78 -4.50
N HIS A 37 2.07 1.87 -3.57
CA HIS A 37 2.89 0.68 -3.33
C HIS A 37 2.18 -0.58 -3.81
N GLY A 38 0.93 -0.79 -3.40
CA GLY A 38 0.19 -2.02 -3.63
C GLY A 38 -0.03 -2.35 -5.11
N MET A 39 -0.70 -1.48 -5.86
CA MET A 39 -1.00 -1.69 -7.28
C MET A 39 0.27 -1.74 -8.15
N PRO A 40 1.23 -0.79 -8.04
CA PRO A 40 2.48 -0.86 -8.79
C PRO A 40 3.29 -2.13 -8.48
N GLY A 41 3.35 -2.52 -7.21
CA GLY A 41 4.01 -3.75 -6.77
C GLY A 41 3.37 -5.00 -7.38
N LYS A 42 2.04 -5.11 -7.35
CA LYS A 42 1.30 -6.23 -7.99
C LYS A 42 1.55 -6.30 -9.49
N ILE A 43 1.49 -5.18 -10.20
CA ILE A 43 1.77 -5.11 -11.64
C ILE A 43 3.20 -5.56 -11.94
N SER A 44 4.18 -5.11 -11.16
CA SER A 44 5.57 -5.53 -11.29
C SER A 44 5.77 -7.02 -11.01
N GLY A 45 5.07 -7.57 -10.01
CA GLY A 45 5.10 -9.00 -9.69
C GLY A 45 4.57 -9.85 -10.84
N ILE A 46 3.41 -9.50 -11.40
CA ILE A 46 2.80 -10.19 -12.54
C ILE A 46 3.71 -10.08 -13.78
N ALA A 47 4.26 -8.90 -14.06
CA ALA A 47 5.20 -8.72 -15.14
C ALA A 47 6.46 -9.60 -14.96
N GLY A 48 6.94 -9.75 -13.71
CA GLY A 48 8.05 -10.65 -13.38
C GLY A 48 7.74 -12.12 -13.65
N ILE A 49 6.51 -12.58 -13.38
CA ILE A 49 6.05 -13.93 -13.73
C ILE A 49 6.09 -14.13 -15.25
N ILE A 50 5.53 -13.18 -16.01
CA ILE A 50 5.49 -13.24 -17.49
C ILE A 50 6.91 -13.29 -18.05
N VAL A 51 7.80 -12.39 -17.59
CA VAL A 51 9.20 -12.36 -18.05
C VAL A 51 9.92 -13.66 -17.71
N ALA A 52 9.66 -14.25 -16.54
CA ALA A 52 10.25 -15.54 -16.15
C ALA A 52 9.75 -16.73 -17.00
N SER A 53 8.57 -16.62 -17.62
CA SER A 53 8.01 -17.65 -18.51
C SER A 53 8.57 -17.59 -19.93
N ILE A 54 9.15 -16.46 -20.36
CA ILE A 54 9.65 -16.27 -21.73
C ILE A 54 11.07 -16.83 -21.86
N ASP A 55 11.32 -17.59 -22.92
CA ASP A 55 12.63 -18.17 -23.21
C ASP A 55 13.54 -17.21 -23.97
N ASN A 56 14.39 -16.50 -23.24
CA ASN A 56 15.45 -15.64 -23.80
C ASN A 56 16.82 -16.01 -23.21
N ARG A 57 17.13 -17.31 -23.16
CA ARG A 57 18.45 -17.81 -22.69
C ARG A 57 19.63 -17.47 -23.60
N SER A 58 19.35 -17.06 -24.84
CA SER A 58 20.35 -16.72 -25.85
C SER A 58 20.99 -15.34 -25.60
N GLY A 59 22.27 -15.33 -25.22
CA GLY A 59 23.16 -14.15 -25.22
C GLY A 59 23.16 -13.25 -23.97
N TYR A 60 22.05 -13.08 -23.26
CA TYR A 60 21.96 -12.19 -22.08
C TYR A 60 22.33 -12.89 -20.75
N LEU A 61 22.06 -14.19 -20.65
CA LEU A 61 22.24 -14.95 -19.40
C LEU A 61 23.67 -15.45 -19.17
N ASP A 62 24.51 -15.46 -20.21
CA ASP A 62 25.89 -15.99 -20.12
C ASP A 62 26.77 -15.16 -19.17
N HIS A 63 26.37 -13.92 -18.86
CA HIS A 63 27.10 -12.98 -17.99
C HIS A 63 26.45 -12.81 -16.61
N LEU A 64 25.26 -13.39 -16.39
CA LEU A 64 24.44 -13.19 -15.18
C LEU A 64 24.31 -14.47 -14.33
N THR A 65 24.68 -15.61 -14.89
CA THR A 65 24.56 -16.95 -14.31
C THR A 65 25.33 -17.12 -13.01
N ASP A 66 26.49 -16.47 -12.86
CA ASP A 66 27.41 -16.80 -11.75
C ASP A 66 27.15 -16.05 -10.44
N GLN A 67 26.52 -14.88 -10.48
CA GLN A 67 26.41 -14.01 -9.28
C GLN A 67 24.96 -13.70 -8.84
N CYS A 68 23.98 -13.75 -9.75
CA CYS A 68 22.57 -13.47 -9.42
C CYS A 68 21.65 -14.71 -9.43
N LEU A 69 22.10 -15.83 -9.99
CA LEU A 69 21.27 -17.01 -10.30
C LEU A 69 21.84 -18.32 -9.73
N SER A 70 22.65 -18.25 -8.66
CA SER A 70 23.29 -19.42 -8.03
C SER A 70 22.31 -20.58 -7.73
N GLY A 71 21.01 -20.31 -7.53
CA GLY A 71 19.95 -21.33 -7.38
C GLY A 71 19.09 -21.64 -8.61
N GLY A 72 19.29 -20.99 -9.76
CA GLY A 72 18.37 -20.98 -10.91
C GLY A 72 18.93 -21.49 -12.25
N ILE A 73 20.23 -21.80 -12.35
CA ILE A 73 20.89 -22.26 -13.59
C ILE A 73 20.17 -23.46 -14.23
N SER A 74 19.71 -24.41 -13.42
CA SER A 74 19.05 -25.64 -13.89
C SER A 74 17.51 -25.58 -13.94
N ARG A 75 16.90 -24.44 -13.57
CA ARG A 75 15.43 -24.32 -13.54
C ARG A 75 14.89 -23.99 -14.93
N SER A 76 13.88 -24.73 -15.37
CA SER A 76 13.10 -24.37 -16.56
C SER A 76 12.36 -23.05 -16.33
N ASN A 77 12.05 -22.34 -17.41
CA ASN A 77 11.30 -21.08 -17.37
C ASN A 77 9.91 -21.28 -16.70
N SER A 78 9.29 -22.44 -16.93
CA SER A 78 8.05 -22.83 -16.25
C SER A 78 8.21 -22.89 -14.73
N ILE A 79 9.26 -23.56 -14.24
CA ILE A 79 9.55 -23.65 -12.80
C ILE A 79 9.88 -22.27 -12.23
N GLN A 80 10.67 -21.44 -12.94
CA GLN A 80 11.02 -20.10 -12.47
C GLN A 80 9.80 -19.20 -12.35
N SER A 81 8.89 -19.23 -13.34
CA SER A 81 7.62 -18.49 -13.28
C SER A 81 6.69 -18.99 -12.17
N ALA A 82 6.68 -20.30 -11.91
CA ALA A 82 5.91 -20.89 -10.81
C ALA A 82 6.43 -20.40 -9.44
N TYR A 83 7.75 -20.33 -9.25
CA TYR A 83 8.32 -19.75 -8.03
C TYR A 83 7.97 -18.26 -7.86
N GLN A 84 8.00 -17.46 -8.92
CA GLN A 84 7.59 -16.06 -8.85
C GLN A 84 6.11 -15.90 -8.50
N ALA A 85 5.24 -16.75 -9.07
CA ALA A 85 3.82 -16.77 -8.75
C ALA A 85 3.56 -17.20 -7.30
N ALA A 86 4.24 -18.25 -6.83
CA ALA A 86 4.17 -18.71 -5.45
C ALA A 86 4.65 -17.63 -4.47
N ALA A 87 5.75 -16.95 -4.78
CA ALA A 87 6.28 -15.86 -3.96
C ALA A 87 5.30 -14.67 -3.87
N LEU A 88 4.67 -14.27 -4.99
CA LEU A 88 3.65 -13.22 -4.99
C LEU A 88 2.44 -13.63 -4.15
N GLY A 89 1.93 -14.86 -4.33
CA GLY A 89 0.80 -15.39 -3.56
C GLY A 89 1.10 -15.48 -2.08
N LEU A 90 2.27 -16.01 -1.70
CA LEU A 90 2.71 -16.09 -0.31
C LEU A 90 2.83 -14.70 0.31
N THR A 91 3.41 -13.74 -0.41
CA THR A 91 3.54 -12.35 0.07
C THR A 91 2.17 -11.75 0.34
N LEU A 92 1.22 -11.90 -0.59
CA LEU A 92 -0.15 -11.42 -0.42
C LEU A 92 -0.85 -12.07 0.77
N GLY A 93 -0.70 -13.39 0.94
CA GLY A 93 -1.24 -14.11 2.09
C GLY A 93 -0.67 -13.59 3.41
N MET A 94 0.65 -13.44 3.49
CA MET A 94 1.34 -12.95 4.69
C MET A 94 0.92 -11.53 5.07
N VAL A 95 0.82 -10.61 4.11
CA VAL A 95 0.42 -9.22 4.42
C VAL A 95 -1.05 -9.10 4.81
N ILE A 96 -1.95 -9.91 4.23
CA ILE A 96 -3.37 -9.91 4.62
C ILE A 96 -3.52 -10.47 6.03
N VAL A 97 -2.98 -11.66 6.30
CA VAL A 97 -3.09 -12.31 7.61
C VAL A 97 -2.39 -11.48 8.68
N GLY A 98 -1.15 -11.04 8.42
CA GLY A 98 -0.40 -10.18 9.33
C GLY A 98 -1.11 -8.86 9.61
N GLY A 99 -1.59 -8.18 8.58
CA GLY A 99 -2.33 -6.92 8.72
C GLY A 99 -3.63 -7.06 9.52
N LEU A 100 -4.39 -8.15 9.32
CA LEU A 100 -5.59 -8.45 10.11
C LEU A 100 -5.26 -8.71 11.58
N ILE A 101 -4.24 -9.53 11.85
CA ILE A 101 -3.79 -9.81 13.22
C ILE A 101 -3.35 -8.52 13.90
N THR A 102 -2.49 -7.73 13.26
CA THR A 102 -2.04 -6.43 13.78
C THR A 102 -3.20 -5.49 14.01
N GLY A 103 -4.15 -5.40 13.07
CA GLY A 103 -5.34 -4.56 13.21
C GLY A 103 -6.22 -4.95 14.40
N VAL A 104 -6.39 -6.25 14.68
CA VAL A 104 -7.11 -6.73 15.87
C VAL A 104 -6.35 -6.39 17.15
N ILE A 105 -5.03 -6.57 17.18
CA ILE A 105 -4.18 -6.24 18.33
C ILE A 105 -4.23 -4.73 18.62
N SER A 106 -4.14 -3.89 17.59
CA SER A 106 -4.24 -2.43 17.73
C SER A 106 -5.60 -1.95 18.25
N ARG A 107 -6.64 -2.80 18.20
CA ARG A 107 -7.96 -2.49 18.78
C ARG A 107 -8.08 -2.78 20.27
N ILE A 108 -7.06 -3.35 20.91
CA ILE A 108 -7.07 -3.63 22.35
C ILE A 108 -6.96 -2.30 23.14
N PRO A 109 -7.78 -2.07 24.18
CA PRO A 109 -7.86 -0.80 24.91
C PRO A 109 -6.61 -0.45 25.74
N ILE A 110 -5.60 -1.32 25.75
CA ILE A 110 -4.29 -1.05 26.37
C ILE A 110 -3.48 -0.07 25.49
N PHE A 111 -3.74 -0.03 24.18
CA PHE A 111 -3.11 0.91 23.27
C PHE A 111 -3.91 2.21 23.25
N ALA A 112 -3.20 3.35 23.21
CA ALA A 112 -3.81 4.67 23.11
C ALA A 112 -4.55 4.80 21.77
N GLN A 113 -5.87 4.61 21.81
CA GLN A 113 -6.75 4.89 20.68
C GLN A 113 -7.02 6.38 20.63
N LYS A 114 -7.06 6.90 19.42
CA LYS A 114 -7.30 8.30 19.17
C LYS A 114 -8.80 8.56 19.09
N ASP A 115 -9.27 9.63 19.74
CA ASP A 115 -10.67 10.03 19.65
C ASP A 115 -10.96 10.84 18.38
N ASN A 116 -9.99 11.63 17.93
CA ASN A 116 -10.13 12.50 16.75
C ASN A 116 -8.99 12.31 15.75
N ASP A 117 -9.29 11.75 14.59
CA ASP A 117 -8.31 11.58 13.52
C ASP A 117 -7.76 12.93 13.01
N PHE A 118 -6.49 12.94 12.62
CA PHE A 118 -5.81 14.09 11.99
C PHE A 118 -5.68 15.39 12.81
N VAL A 119 -5.96 15.37 14.12
CA VAL A 119 -5.74 16.49 15.06
C VAL A 119 -4.45 16.32 15.88
N ASP A 120 -3.52 17.25 15.83
CA ASP A 120 -2.23 17.10 16.53
C ASP A 120 -2.29 17.40 18.04
N GLU A 121 -3.29 18.17 18.49
CA GLU A 121 -3.44 18.65 19.88
C GLU A 121 -3.44 17.53 20.93
N GLU A 122 -4.00 16.36 20.60
CA GLU A 122 -4.06 15.21 21.50
C GLU A 122 -2.68 14.65 21.86
N ASN A 123 -1.72 14.79 20.95
CA ASN A 123 -0.36 14.24 21.10
C ASN A 123 0.70 15.32 21.35
N TRP A 124 0.39 16.58 21.05
CA TRP A 124 1.36 17.67 21.05
C TRP A 124 0.82 18.92 21.72
N HIS A 125 1.65 19.55 22.53
CA HIS A 125 1.37 20.91 23.00
C HIS A 125 1.51 21.90 21.84
N LEU A 126 0.41 22.51 21.44
CA LEU A 126 0.37 23.51 20.39
C LEU A 126 0.74 24.89 20.96
N SER A 127 1.43 25.72 20.15
CA SER A 127 1.69 27.11 20.54
C SER A 127 0.39 27.92 20.66
N GLU A 128 0.32 28.86 21.59
CA GLU A 128 -0.86 29.70 21.84
C GLU A 128 -1.37 30.44 20.59
N ASN A 129 -0.45 30.80 19.68
CA ASN A 129 -0.79 31.44 18.41
C ASN A 129 -1.60 30.53 17.47
N VAL A 130 -1.36 29.22 17.51
CA VAL A 130 -2.10 28.23 16.69
C VAL A 130 -3.46 27.93 17.32
N HIS A 131 -3.52 27.83 18.65
CA HIS A 131 -4.78 27.70 19.38
C HIS A 131 -5.73 28.87 19.10
N GLY A 132 -5.23 30.11 19.12
CA GLY A 132 -6.03 31.30 18.83
C GLY A 132 -6.58 31.36 17.39
N ILE A 133 -5.91 30.71 16.43
CA ILE A 133 -6.38 30.62 15.04
C ILE A 133 -7.45 29.53 14.91
N PHE A 134 -7.25 28.35 15.52
CA PHE A 134 -8.26 27.28 15.51
C PHE A 134 -9.53 27.68 16.26
N SER A 135 -9.43 28.23 17.47
CA SER A 135 -10.62 28.69 18.21
C SER A 135 -11.41 29.79 17.50
N ARG A 136 -10.74 30.66 16.72
CA ARG A 136 -11.41 31.66 15.86
C ARG A 136 -12.05 31.03 14.63
N ASN A 137 -11.41 30.04 14.02
CA ASN A 137 -11.91 29.36 12.83
C ASN A 137 -13.00 28.34 13.15
N ASP A 138 -13.01 27.67 14.30
CA ASP A 138 -14.07 26.75 14.73
C ASP A 138 -15.40 27.48 15.02
N SER A 139 -15.33 28.80 15.28
CA SER A 139 -16.51 29.66 15.33
C SER A 139 -17.13 29.94 13.95
N TYR A 140 -16.40 29.66 12.86
CA TYR A 140 -16.81 29.91 11.47
C TYR A 140 -16.90 28.61 10.63
N ALA A 141 -16.16 27.57 11.04
CA ALA A 141 -16.13 26.26 10.41
C ALA A 141 -17.16 25.37 11.11
N ASP A 142 -18.30 25.22 10.45
CA ASP A 142 -19.28 24.19 10.73
C ASP A 142 -18.63 22.80 10.66
N THR A 143 -18.23 22.28 11.82
CA THR A 143 -17.66 20.93 12.00
C THR A 143 -18.69 19.82 11.74
N SER A 144 -19.96 20.15 11.46
CA SER A 144 -20.98 19.17 11.07
C SER A 144 -20.66 18.45 9.75
N LYS A 145 -19.75 18.99 8.92
CA LYS A 145 -19.33 18.35 7.66
C LYS A 145 -18.29 17.24 7.80
N TYR A 146 -17.64 17.13 8.95
CA TYR A 146 -16.62 16.11 9.24
C TYR A 146 -17.03 15.13 10.35
N HIS A 147 -18.23 15.30 10.94
CA HIS A 147 -18.84 14.28 11.76
C HIS A 147 -19.18 13.06 10.89
N SER A 148 -18.28 12.07 10.92
CA SER A 148 -18.69 10.68 10.71
C SER A 148 -19.82 10.39 11.71
N PRO A 149 -20.95 9.79 11.29
CA PRO A 149 -21.98 9.45 12.23
C PRO A 149 -21.40 8.42 13.22
N THR A 150 -21.33 8.82 14.48
CA THR A 150 -21.18 7.92 15.62
C THR A 150 -22.25 6.85 15.52
N TYR A 151 -21.83 5.60 15.35
CA TYR A 151 -22.70 4.44 15.52
C TYR A 151 -22.23 3.70 16.77
N LEU A 152 -23.17 3.54 17.70
CA LEU A 152 -23.20 2.50 18.73
C LEU A 152 -22.90 1.12 18.13
#